data_AF-A0A0K6GR95-F1
#
_entry.id   AF-A0A0K6GR95-F1
#
_cell.length_a   1.000
_cell.length_b   1.000
_cell.length_c   1.000
_cell.angle_alpha   90.00
_cell.angle_beta   90.00
_cell.angle_gamma   90.00
#
_symmetry.space_group_name_H-M   'P 1'
#
loop_
_entity.id
_entity.type
_entity.pdbx_description
1 polymer ?
#
loop_
_entity_poly.entity_id
_entity_poly.type
_entity_poly.pdbx_seq_one_letter_code
_entity_poly.pdbx_strand_id
1 'polypeptide(L)'
;MMWLPLLGLVVGILLGLLTDWRIPSEYANYLSIAVLAAFDTLIGGIRAHLQNIYDEHVFVSGFFFNIILATSLAFLGVHLGVDLYLAAVFAFGVRLFQNIAVIRRILLTKWLESRQKNRL
;
A
#
# COMPACT_ATOMS: atom_id res chain seq x y z
N MET A 1 22.32 -0.69 -7.26
CA MET A 1 20.94 -0.32 -7.63
C MET A 1 19.90 -0.46 -6.51
N MET A 2 20.16 -1.19 -5.41
CA MET A 2 19.18 -1.37 -4.30
C MET A 2 19.00 -0.16 -3.36
N TRP A 3 19.82 0.89 -3.48
CA TRP A 3 19.77 2.06 -2.59
C TRP A 3 18.79 3.15 -3.05
N LEU A 4 18.40 3.15 -4.33
CA LEU A 4 17.55 4.20 -4.90
C LEU A 4 16.15 4.26 -4.25
N PRO A 5 15.45 3.14 -3.98
CA PRO A 5 14.15 3.18 -3.28
C PRO A 5 14.29 3.67 -1.82
N LEU A 6 15.36 3.29 -1.13
CA LEU A 6 15.64 3.73 0.24
C LEU A 6 15.89 5.24 0.28
N LEU A 7 16.66 5.75 -0.69
CA LEU A 7 16.95 7.17 -0.83
C LEU A 7 15.65 7.94 -1.13
N GLY A 8 14.81 7.44 -2.04
CA GLY A 8 13.50 8.04 -2.32
C GLY A 8 12.59 8.09 -1.09
N LEU A 9 12.55 7.02 -0.28
CA LEU A 9 11.80 6.99 0.97
C LEU A 9 12.31 8.03 1.97
N VAL A 10 13.64 8.08 2.19
CA VAL A 10 14.26 9.05 3.10
C VAL A 10 13.98 10.47 2.64
N VAL A 11 14.14 10.76 1.36
CA VAL A 11 13.83 12.08 0.79
C VAL A 11 12.35 12.42 0.97
N GLY A 12 11.43 11.50 0.69
CA GLY A 12 10.00 11.72 0.88
C GLY A 12 9.62 12.02 2.33
N ILE A 13 10.18 11.27 3.29
CA ILE A 13 9.96 11.50 4.72
C ILE A 13 10.53 12.87 5.14
N LEU A 14 11.76 13.18 4.74
CA LEU A 14 12.39 14.46 5.06
C LEU A 14 11.60 15.64 4.48
N LEU A 15 11.16 15.55 3.22
CA LEU A 15 10.30 16.56 2.61
C LEU A 15 8.99 16.71 3.42
N GLY A 16 8.34 15.61 3.80
CA GLY A 16 7.12 15.67 4.62
C GLY A 16 7.31 16.32 6.00
N LEU A 17 8.45 16.06 6.66
CA LEU A 17 8.74 16.59 8.00
C LEU A 17 9.26 18.03 7.98
N LEU A 18 10.02 18.42 6.95
CA LEU A 18 10.60 19.75 6.82
C LEU A 18 9.63 20.77 6.21
N THR A 19 8.56 20.29 5.58
CA THR A 19 7.54 21.17 5.01
C THR A 19 6.47 21.45 6.07
N ASP A 20 6.36 22.69 6.55
CA ASP A 20 5.28 23.16 7.44
C ASP A 20 3.89 23.23 6.73
N TRP A 21 3.74 22.54 5.61
CA TRP A 21 2.53 22.56 4.81
C TRP A 21 1.44 21.73 5.50
N ARG A 22 0.52 22.43 6.17
CA ARG A 22 -0.65 21.82 6.76
C ARG A 22 -1.66 21.52 5.68
N ILE A 23 -1.99 20.24 5.50
CA ILE A 23 -3.09 19.84 4.62
C ILE A 23 -4.39 20.39 5.20
N PRO A 24 -5.15 21.22 4.44
CA PRO A 24 -6.47 21.67 4.87
C PRO A 24 -7.38 20.48 5.18
N SER A 25 -8.29 20.64 6.14
CA SER A 25 -9.20 19.56 6.58
C SER A 25 -10.02 18.96 5.44
N GLU A 26 -10.35 19.77 4.43
CA GLU A 26 -11.08 19.36 3.22
C GLU A 26 -10.31 18.31 2.40
N TYR A 27 -8.98 18.35 2.40
CA TYR A 27 -8.12 17.44 1.63
C TYR A 27 -7.64 16.22 2.44
N ALA A 28 -7.94 16.17 3.74
CA ALA A 28 -7.46 15.11 4.63
C ALA A 28 -7.91 13.71 4.19
N ASN A 29 -9.18 13.57 3.78
CA ASN A 29 -9.73 12.28 3.32
C ASN A 29 -9.09 11.82 2.01
N TYR A 30 -8.80 12.75 1.10
CA TYR A 30 -8.15 12.46 -0.18
C TYR A 30 -6.72 11.96 0.01
N LEU A 31 -5.97 12.61 0.90
CA LEU A 31 -4.62 12.17 1.26
C LEU A 31 -4.63 10.82 1.97
N SER A 32 -5.51 10.66 2.96
CA SER A 32 -5.66 9.43 3.75
C SER A 32 -5.88 8.22 2.82
N ILE A 33 -6.81 8.35 1.88
CA ILE A 33 -7.12 7.25 0.98
C ILE A 33 -6.05 7.00 -0.09
N ALA A 34 -5.37 8.05 -0.56
CA ALA A 34 -4.24 7.92 -1.47
C ALA A 34 -3.08 7.15 -0.81
N VAL A 35 -2.75 7.50 0.44
CA VAL A 35 -1.73 6.80 1.24
C VAL A 35 -2.15 5.35 1.47
N LEU A 36 -3.41 5.09 1.82
CA LEU A 36 -3.91 3.73 2.03
C LEU A 36 -3.82 2.88 0.75
N ALA A 37 -4.17 3.43 -0.41
CA ALA A 37 -4.06 2.74 -1.71
C ALA A 37 -2.60 2.46 -2.11
N ALA A 38 -1.70 3.40 -1.84
CA ALA A 38 -0.27 3.23 -2.02
C ALA A 38 0.27 2.09 -1.13
N PHE A 39 -0.12 2.07 0.15
CA PHE A 39 0.25 1.02 1.09
C PHE A 39 -0.30 -0.35 0.68
N ASP A 40 -1.58 -0.45 0.27
CA ASP A 40 -2.16 -1.71 -0.21
C ASP A 40 -1.34 -2.29 -1.37
N THR A 41 -0.93 -1.42 -2.31
CA THR A 41 -0.11 -1.85 -3.45
C THR A 41 1.31 -2.28 -3.04
N LEU A 42 1.94 -1.55 -2.11
CA LEU A 42 3.25 -1.92 -1.55
C LEU A 42 3.22 -3.30 -0.89
N ILE A 43 2.25 -3.53 0.00
CA ILE A 43 2.10 -4.83 0.67
C ILE A 43 1.73 -5.93 -0.36
N GLY A 44 0.87 -5.62 -1.32
CA GLY A 44 0.55 -6.52 -2.44
C GLY A 44 1.77 -6.93 -3.26
N GLY A 45 2.70 -5.99 -3.51
CA GLY A 45 3.98 -6.24 -4.17
C GLY A 45 4.89 -7.16 -3.36
N ILE A 46 5.01 -6.93 -2.03
CA ILE A 46 5.76 -7.83 -1.13
C ILE A 46 5.18 -9.24 -1.17
N ARG A 47 3.85 -9.37 -1.10
CA ARG A 47 3.17 -10.67 -1.22
C ARG A 47 3.51 -11.36 -2.54
N ALA A 48 3.39 -10.66 -3.66
CA ALA A 48 3.69 -11.20 -4.98
C ALA A 48 5.16 -11.65 -5.10
N HIS A 49 6.09 -10.87 -4.52
CA HIS A 49 7.50 -11.23 -4.47
C HIS A 49 7.74 -12.51 -3.66
N LEU A 50 7.14 -12.63 -2.48
CA LEU A 50 7.25 -13.84 -1.65
C LEU A 50 6.65 -15.09 -2.30
N GLN A 51 5.68 -14.91 -3.21
CA GLN A 51 5.05 -15.95 -4.01
C GLN A 51 5.74 -16.22 -5.35
N ASN A 52 6.85 -15.52 -5.67
CA ASN A 52 7.55 -15.60 -6.96
C ASN A 52 6.67 -15.28 -8.19
N ILE A 53 5.68 -14.42 -8.03
CA ILE A 53 4.78 -13.94 -9.11
C ILE A 53 4.83 -12.42 -9.26
N TYR A 54 5.91 -11.79 -8.79
CA TYR A 54 6.08 -10.34 -8.89
C TYR A 54 6.39 -9.92 -10.33
N ASP A 55 5.64 -8.93 -10.80
CA ASP A 55 5.85 -8.25 -12.06
C ASP A 55 5.94 -6.74 -11.78
N GLU A 56 7.04 -6.12 -12.21
CA GLU A 56 7.32 -4.70 -11.96
C GLU A 56 6.34 -3.79 -12.70
N HIS A 57 5.94 -4.13 -13.93
CA HIS A 57 4.99 -3.33 -14.69
C HIS A 57 3.61 -3.37 -14.06
N VAL A 58 3.17 -4.54 -13.57
CA VAL A 58 1.91 -4.68 -12.83
C VAL A 58 1.95 -3.91 -11.52
N PHE A 59 3.08 -3.94 -10.80
CA PHE A 59 3.25 -3.19 -9.56
C PHE A 59 3.19 -1.68 -9.78
N VAL A 60 3.98 -1.15 -10.72
CA VAL A 60 4.06 0.29 -10.99
C VAL A 60 2.74 0.82 -11.54
N SER A 61 2.14 0.12 -12.50
CA SER A 61 0.82 0.51 -13.04
C SER A 61 -0.27 0.46 -11.97
N GLY A 62 -0.30 -0.61 -11.17
CA GLY A 62 -1.23 -0.75 -10.05
C GLY A 62 -1.07 0.35 -9.00
N PHE A 63 0.17 0.77 -8.69
CA PHE A 63 0.44 1.78 -7.68
C PHE A 63 -0.21 3.11 -8.03
N PHE A 64 0.06 3.63 -9.23
CA PHE A 64 -0.52 4.90 -9.66
C PHE A 64 -2.02 4.77 -9.95
N PHE A 65 -2.45 3.70 -10.62
CA PHE A 65 -3.85 3.50 -10.97
C PHE A 65 -4.73 3.39 -9.73
N ASN A 66 -4.31 2.64 -8.70
CA ASN A 66 -5.07 2.49 -7.46
C ASN A 66 -5.19 3.79 -6.69
N ILE A 67 -4.11 4.60 -6.62
CA ILE A 67 -4.14 5.91 -5.96
C ILE A 67 -5.13 6.83 -6.69
N ILE A 68 -5.00 6.94 -8.01
CA ILE A 68 -5.89 7.78 -8.83
C ILE A 68 -7.33 7.32 -8.66
N LEU A 69 -7.59 6.01 -8.74
CA LEU A 69 -8.93 5.45 -8.59
C LEU A 69 -9.51 5.76 -7.20
N ALA A 70 -8.74 5.56 -6.13
CA ALA A 70 -9.17 5.80 -4.75
C ALA A 70 -9.51 7.28 -4.51
N THR A 71 -8.62 8.18 -4.94
CA THR A 71 -8.82 9.62 -4.81
C THR A 71 -9.97 10.10 -5.69
N SER A 72 -10.16 9.53 -6.87
CA SER A 72 -11.30 9.82 -7.76
C SER A 72 -12.62 9.36 -7.15
N LEU A 73 -12.65 8.20 -6.50
CA LEU A 73 -13.83 7.72 -5.75
C LEU A 73 -14.18 8.68 -4.61
N ALA A 74 -13.20 9.10 -3.81
CA ALA A 74 -13.42 10.09 -2.77
C ALA A 74 -13.91 11.44 -3.33
N PHE A 75 -13.35 11.87 -4.46
CA PHE A 75 -13.79 13.09 -5.17
C PHE A 75 -15.24 13.01 -5.63
N LEU A 76 -15.61 11.92 -6.29
CA LEU A 76 -16.98 11.67 -6.71
C LEU A 76 -17.92 11.61 -5.51
N GLY A 77 -17.49 11.01 -4.39
CA GLY A 77 -18.28 10.93 -3.17
C GLY A 77 -18.70 12.31 -2.67
N VAL A 78 -17.75 13.24 -2.59
CA VAL A 78 -18.01 14.63 -2.19
C VAL A 78 -19.00 15.32 -3.14
N HIS A 79 -18.87 15.13 -4.45
CA HIS A 79 -19.75 15.79 -5.44
C HIS A 79 -21.14 15.17 -5.53
N LEU A 80 -21.27 13.88 -5.25
CA LEU A 80 -22.52 13.14 -5.27
C LEU A 80 -23.26 13.18 -3.91
N GLY A 81 -22.63 13.73 -2.87
CA GLY A 81 -23.19 13.77 -1.51
C GLY A 81 -23.27 12.39 -0.84
N VAL A 82 -22.40 11.45 -1.24
CA VAL A 82 -22.34 10.08 -0.70
C VAL A 82 -20.95 9.75 -0.16
N ASP A 83 -20.87 8.91 0.86
CA ASP A 83 -19.60 8.55 1.50
C ASP A 83 -18.85 7.43 0.75
N LEU A 84 -18.43 7.73 -0.49
CA LEU A 84 -17.58 6.82 -1.28
C LEU A 84 -16.16 6.72 -0.72
N TYR A 85 -15.73 7.68 0.11
CA TYR A 85 -14.48 7.61 0.84
C TYR A 85 -14.47 6.36 1.74
N LEU A 86 -15.50 6.17 2.56
CA LEU A 86 -15.59 5.01 3.45
C LEU A 86 -15.64 3.69 2.67
N ALA A 87 -16.38 3.65 1.56
CA ALA A 87 -16.45 2.47 0.70
C ALA A 87 -15.07 2.06 0.15
N ALA A 88 -14.32 3.04 -0.34
CA ALA A 88 -12.98 2.80 -0.85
C ALA A 88 -12.00 2.45 0.30
N VAL A 89 -12.05 3.14 1.45
CA VAL A 89 -11.24 2.78 2.64
C VAL A 89 -11.49 1.35 3.06
N PHE A 90 -12.75 0.91 3.08
CA PHE A 90 -13.10 -0.47 3.42
C PHE A 90 -12.53 -1.46 2.40
N ALA A 91 -12.71 -1.21 1.10
CA ALA A 91 -12.21 -2.08 0.05
C ALA A 91 -10.67 -2.22 0.09
N PHE A 92 -9.95 -1.09 0.14
CA PHE A 92 -8.49 -1.08 0.26
C PHE A 92 -8.02 -1.69 1.59
N GLY A 93 -8.71 -1.39 2.70
CA GLY A 93 -8.38 -1.93 4.02
C GLY A 93 -8.50 -3.44 4.08
N VAL A 94 -9.59 -4.01 3.55
CA VAL A 94 -9.77 -5.47 3.48
C VAL A 94 -8.65 -6.11 2.65
N ARG A 95 -8.32 -5.54 1.48
CA ARG A 95 -7.21 -6.05 0.65
C ARG A 95 -5.86 -5.97 1.37
N LEU A 96 -5.59 -4.87 2.07
CA LEU A 96 -4.38 -4.70 2.86
C LEU A 96 -4.24 -5.82 3.91
N PHE A 97 -5.29 -6.03 4.72
CA PHE A 97 -5.27 -7.07 5.75
C PHE A 97 -5.15 -8.49 5.16
N GLN A 98 -5.81 -8.76 4.03
CA GLN A 98 -5.68 -10.02 3.30
C GLN A 98 -4.23 -10.23 2.83
N ASN A 99 -3.60 -9.20 2.26
CA ASN A 99 -2.20 -9.27 1.82
C ASN A 99 -1.27 -9.60 2.99
N ILE A 100 -1.44 -8.92 4.12
CA ILE A 100 -0.67 -9.18 5.35
C ILE A 100 -0.89 -10.62 5.85
N ALA A 101 -2.13 -11.10 5.85
CA ALA A 101 -2.45 -12.46 6.31
C ALA A 101 -1.74 -13.53 5.46
N VAL A 102 -1.69 -13.34 4.14
CA VAL A 102 -0.97 -14.23 3.21
C VAL A 102 0.55 -14.17 3.45
N ILE A 103 1.13 -12.97 3.56
CA ILE A 103 2.56 -12.78 3.84
C ILE A 103 2.94 -13.51 5.13
N ARG A 104 2.18 -13.29 6.22
CA ARG A 104 2.39 -13.96 7.51
C ARG A 104 2.40 -15.47 7.37
N ARG A 105 1.46 -16.04 6.61
CA ARG A 105 1.37 -17.49 6.36
C ARG A 105 2.62 -18.01 5.65
N ILE A 106 3.06 -17.34 4.58
CA ILE A 106 4.24 -17.74 3.80
C ILE A 106 5.49 -17.73 4.69
N LEU A 107 5.69 -16.66 5.47
CA LEU A 107 6.84 -16.54 6.37
C LEU A 107 6.84 -17.62 7.44
N LEU A 108 5.69 -17.92 8.04
CA LEU A 108 5.57 -18.98 9.05
C LEU A 108 5.88 -20.37 8.47
N THR A 109 5.34 -20.69 7.29
CA THR A 109 5.59 -21.97 6.62
C THR A 109 7.08 -22.14 6.30
N LYS A 110 7.72 -21.13 5.70
CA LYS A 110 9.18 -21.16 5.40
C LYS A 110 10.02 -21.33 6.67
N TRP A 111 9.62 -20.69 7.76
CA TRP A 111 10.31 -20.80 9.05
C TRP A 111 10.21 -22.20 9.66
N LEU A 112 9.03 -22.82 9.60
CA LEU A 112 8.80 -24.19 10.08
C LEU A 112 9.60 -25.23 9.26
N GLU A 113 9.60 -25.11 7.94
CA GLU A 113 10.37 -25.98 7.04
C GLU A 113 11.88 -25.89 7.32
N SER A 114 12.39 -24.66 7.52
CA SER A 114 13.80 -24.43 7.85
C SER A 114 14.20 -25.05 9.19
N ARG A 115 13.30 -25.06 10.18
CA ARG A 115 13.53 -25.71 11.49
C ARG A 115 13.56 -27.23 11.39
N GLN A 116 12.75 -27.83 10.52
CA GLN A 116 12.73 -29.28 10.32
C GLN A 116 14.00 -29.76 9.62
N LYS A 117 14.48 -29.02 8.62
CA LYS A 117 15.73 -29.34 7.90
C LYS A 117 16.96 -29.30 8.82
N ASN A 118 17.01 -28.41 9.80
CA ASN A 118 18.11 -28.32 10.76
C ASN A 118 18.10 -29.40 11.86
N ARG A 119 17.05 -30.22 11.94
CA ARG A 119 16.93 -31.32 12.92
C ARG A 119 17.27 -32.70 12.33
N LEU A 120 17.44 -32.79 11.01
CA LEU A 120 17.87 -33.97 10.27
C LEU A 120 19.36 -33.84 9.93
#